data_AF-A0A843XH51-F1
#
_entry.id   AF-A0A843XH51-F1
#
_cell.length_a   1.000
_cell.length_b   1.000
_cell.length_c   1.000
_cell.angle_alpha   90.00
_cell.angle_beta   90.00
_cell.angle_gamma   90.00
#
_symmetry.space_group_name_H-M   'P 1'
#
loop_
_entity.id
_entity.type
_entity.pdbx_description
1 polymer ?
#
loop_
_entity_poly.entity_id
_entity_poly.type
_entity_poly.pdbx_seq_one_letter_code
_entity_poly.pdbx_strand_id
1 'polypeptide(L)'
;MLMSSLVVSSDDRRQTSVSVYFMHSAASIFLHVTYHFFHWKKGTPFAEDQGIYNTLTWWEQMDNGKQLTRNRKFLTVVPVV
;
A
#
# COMPACT_ATOMS: atom_id res chain seq x y z
N MET A 1 7.27 -15.77 42.88
CA MET A 1 7.27 -14.45 42.22
C MET A 1 8.05 -14.41 40.90
N LEU A 2 9.20 -15.08 40.74
CA LEU A 2 10.00 -15.04 39.49
C LEU A 2 9.37 -15.72 38.27
N MET A 3 8.61 -16.81 38.45
CA MET A 3 7.97 -17.52 37.33
C MET A 3 6.81 -16.74 36.69
N SER A 4 6.08 -15.95 37.49
CA SER A 4 4.94 -15.16 37.00
C SER A 4 5.37 -13.99 36.11
N SER A 5 6.48 -13.33 36.43
CA SER A 5 7.02 -12.22 35.63
C SER A 5 7.58 -12.67 34.27
N LEU A 6 8.13 -13.89 34.19
CA LEU A 6 8.60 -14.48 32.93
C LEU A 6 7.44 -14.84 31.99
N VAL A 7 6.36 -15.41 32.54
CA VAL A 7 5.15 -15.71 31.76
C VAL A 7 4.52 -14.43 31.21
N VAL A 8 4.37 -13.40 32.04
CA VAL A 8 3.84 -12.08 31.61
C VAL A 8 4.71 -11.44 30.52
N SER A 9 6.03 -11.46 30.66
CA SER A 9 6.95 -10.93 29.62
C SER A 9 6.90 -11.74 28.32
N SER A 10 6.68 -13.06 28.40
CA SER A 10 6.54 -13.91 27.22
C SER A 10 5.24 -13.64 26.46
N ASP A 11 4.15 -13.35 27.16
CA ASP A 11 2.86 -13.01 26.55
C ASP A 11 2.88 -11.61 25.93
N ASP A 12 3.52 -10.63 26.58
CA ASP A 12 3.77 -9.31 25.98
C ASP A 12 4.64 -9.41 24.71
N ARG A 13 5.70 -10.23 24.74
CA ARG A 13 6.54 -10.51 23.56
C ARG A 13 5.76 -11.22 22.45
N ARG A 14 4.86 -12.15 22.79
CA ARG A 14 4.00 -12.82 21.80
C ARG A 14 2.98 -11.87 21.21
N GLN A 15 2.35 -11.02 22.03
CA GLN A 15 1.39 -10.02 21.59
C GLN A 15 2.03 -8.97 20.68
N THR A 16 3.22 -8.47 21.03
CA THR A 16 4.00 -7.57 20.18
C THR A 16 4.40 -8.25 18.87
N SER A 17 4.81 -9.51 18.90
CA SER A 17 5.13 -10.27 17.68
C SER A 17 3.91 -10.44 16.78
N VAL A 18 2.75 -10.85 17.32
CA VAL A 18 1.48 -10.97 16.58
C VAL A 18 1.04 -9.62 15.99
N SER A 19 1.14 -8.54 16.77
CA SER A 19 0.85 -7.18 16.30
C SER A 19 1.77 -6.78 15.15
N VAL A 20 3.07 -7.09 15.26
CA VAL A 20 4.05 -6.81 14.21
C VAL A 20 3.74 -7.61 12.94
N TYR A 21 3.40 -8.90 13.03
CA TYR A 21 3.00 -9.69 11.88
C TYR A 21 1.73 -9.15 11.20
N PHE A 22 0.73 -8.75 11.99
CA PHE A 22 -0.49 -8.14 11.48
C PHE A 22 -0.21 -6.81 10.76
N MET A 23 0.67 -5.96 11.32
CA MET A 23 1.04 -4.70 10.69
C MET A 23 1.81 -4.91 9.38
N HIS A 24 2.75 -5.86 9.34
CA HIS A 24 3.50 -6.17 8.12
C HIS A 24 2.60 -6.78 7.03
N SER A 25 1.67 -7.66 7.39
CA SER A 25 0.74 -8.24 6.43
C SER A 25 -0.25 -7.20 5.89
N ALA A 26 -0.79 -6.33 6.74
CA ALA A 26 -1.66 -5.23 6.33
C ALA A 26 -0.94 -4.25 5.39
N ALA A 27 0.31 -3.89 5.70
CA ALA A 27 1.13 -3.05 4.84
C ALA A 27 1.38 -3.70 3.48
N SER A 28 1.72 -4.99 3.45
CA SER A 28 1.92 -5.73 2.20
C SER A 28 0.65 -5.77 1.34
N ILE A 29 -0.51 -6.07 1.92
CA ILE A 29 -1.80 -6.06 1.21
C ILE A 29 -2.09 -4.68 0.63
N PHE A 30 -1.89 -3.62 1.42
CA PHE A 30 -2.10 -2.25 0.98
C PHE A 30 -1.21 -1.88 -0.23
N LEU A 31 0.06 -2.27 -0.21
CA LEU A 31 1.00 -2.02 -1.31
C LEU A 31 0.59 -2.76 -2.59
N HIS A 32 0.22 -4.04 -2.48
CA HIS A 32 -0.21 -4.85 -3.64
C HIS A 32 -1.48 -4.31 -4.28
N VAL A 33 -2.50 -3.97 -3.47
CA VAL A 33 -3.75 -3.39 -3.98
C VAL A 33 -3.46 -2.06 -4.66
N THR A 34 -2.72 -1.17 -4.00
CA THR A 34 -2.38 0.15 -4.56
C THR A 34 -1.63 -0.01 -5.89
N TYR A 35 -0.60 -0.85 -5.94
CA TYR A 35 0.15 -1.12 -7.17
C TYR A 35 -0.76 -1.61 -8.30
N HIS A 36 -1.63 -2.58 -8.03
CA HIS A 36 -2.51 -3.15 -9.04
C HIS A 36 -3.51 -2.13 -9.60
N PHE A 37 -4.04 -1.23 -8.76
CA PHE A 37 -4.91 -0.16 -9.23
C PHE A 37 -4.15 0.86 -10.08
N PHE A 38 -2.99 1.32 -9.61
CA PHE A 38 -2.21 2.31 -10.35
C PHE A 38 -1.76 1.80 -11.73
N HIS A 39 -1.34 0.54 -11.83
CA HIS A 39 -0.71 0.02 -13.06
C HIS A 39 -1.63 -0.78 -13.98
N TRP A 40 -2.76 -1.30 -13.49
CA TRP A 40 -3.64 -2.15 -14.28
C TRP A 40 -5.09 -1.67 -14.41
N LYS A 41 -5.59 -0.82 -13.51
CA LYS A 41 -6.95 -0.27 -13.64
C LYS A 41 -6.95 0.92 -14.58
N LYS A 42 -7.86 0.91 -15.56
CA LYS A 42 -8.12 1.99 -16.51
C LYS A 42 -9.45 2.69 -16.23
N GLY A 43 -9.57 3.94 -16.69
CA GLY A 43 -10.75 4.77 -16.50
C GLY A 43 -10.89 5.31 -15.08
N THR A 44 -12.02 5.93 -14.78
CA THR A 44 -12.39 6.36 -13.42
C THR A 44 -13.77 5.80 -13.06
N PRO A 45 -14.12 5.71 -11.77
CA PRO A 45 -15.48 5.34 -11.36
C PRO A 45 -16.47 6.50 -11.50
N PHE A 46 -16.05 7.67 -12.01
CA PHE A 46 -16.86 8.88 -12.05
C PHE A 46 -17.35 9.14 -13.47
N ALA A 47 -18.68 9.20 -13.65
CA ALA A 47 -19.29 9.46 -14.96
C ALA A 47 -19.01 10.88 -15.51
N GLU A 48 -18.54 11.79 -14.65
CA GLU A 48 -18.22 13.18 -14.96
C GLU A 48 -16.99 13.33 -15.86
N ASP A 49 -16.14 12.30 -15.94
CA ASP A 49 -14.93 12.33 -16.76
C ASP A 49 -15.22 12.24 -18.28
N GLN A 50 -16.47 12.03 -18.68
CA GLN A 50 -16.90 11.89 -20.09
C GLN A 50 -16.06 10.86 -20.88
N GLY A 51 -15.48 9.88 -20.19
CA GLY A 51 -14.66 8.84 -20.79
C GLY A 51 -13.26 9.28 -21.22
N ILE A 52 -12.80 10.48 -20.87
CA ILE A 52 -11.47 11.00 -21.26
C ILE A 52 -10.32 10.10 -20.77
N TYR A 53 -10.56 9.30 -19.72
CA TYR A 53 -9.56 8.43 -19.10
C TYR A 53 -9.75 6.94 -19.39
N ASN A 54 -10.74 6.53 -20.21
CA ASN A 54 -11.09 5.12 -20.45
C ASN A 54 -9.93 4.27 -20.97
N THR A 55 -8.97 4.88 -21.65
CA THR A 55 -7.80 4.20 -22.22
C THR A 55 -6.56 4.26 -21.32
N LEU A 56 -6.59 5.09 -20.27
CA LEU A 56 -5.46 5.42 -19.41
C LEU A 56 -5.56 4.71 -18.07
N THR A 57 -4.46 4.12 -17.64
CA THR A 57 -4.28 3.62 -16.28
C THR A 57 -4.27 4.78 -15.28
N TRP A 58 -4.56 4.51 -14.01
CA TRP A 58 -4.50 5.54 -12.97
C TRP A 58 -3.11 6.17 -12.85
N TRP A 59 -2.06 5.39 -13.10
CA TRP A 59 -0.70 5.90 -13.22
C TRP A 59 -0.55 6.91 -14.36
N GLU A 60 -1.10 6.63 -15.53
CA GLU A 60 -1.02 7.52 -16.70
C GLU A 60 -1.84 8.80 -16.54
N GLN A 61 -3.00 8.71 -15.86
CA GLN A 61 -3.85 9.86 -15.56
C GLN A 61 -3.12 10.90 -14.67
N MET A 62 -2.33 10.44 -13.70
CA MET A 62 -1.60 11.31 -12.79
C MET A 62 -0.51 12.11 -13.51
N ASP A 63 -0.39 13.40 -13.19
CA ASP A 63 0.57 14.33 -13.80
C ASP A 63 0.53 14.37 -15.34
N ASN A 64 -0.62 14.04 -15.95
CA ASN A 64 -0.81 13.99 -17.40
C ASN A 64 0.25 13.15 -18.13
N GLY A 65 0.62 11.99 -17.56
CA GLY A 65 1.64 11.12 -18.14
C GLY A 65 3.09 11.61 -17.94
N LYS A 66 3.33 12.80 -17.38
CA LYS A 66 4.67 13.37 -17.23
C LYS A 66 5.50 12.50 -16.29
N GLN A 67 6.62 11.99 -16.78
CA GLN A 67 7.52 11.17 -15.97
C GLN A 67 8.36 12.02 -15.00
N LEU A 68 8.88 11.37 -13.96
CA LEU A 68 9.85 11.94 -13.00
C LEU A 68 9.37 13.18 -12.23
N THR A 69 8.06 13.40 -12.12
CA THR A 69 7.48 14.38 -11.19
C THR A 69 7.75 13.98 -9.74
N ARG A 70 7.65 14.95 -8.82
CA ARG A 70 7.80 14.71 -7.38
C ARG A 70 6.81 13.64 -6.88
N ASN A 71 5.57 13.70 -7.35
CA ASN A 71 4.49 12.78 -6.98
C ASN A 71 4.79 11.35 -7.46
N ARG A 72 5.15 11.19 -8.74
CA ARG A 72 5.51 9.87 -9.29
C ARG A 72 6.73 9.28 -8.59
N LYS A 73 7.77 10.08 -8.33
CA LYS A 73 8.94 9.62 -7.59
C LYS A 73 8.56 9.10 -6.20
N PHE A 74 7.74 9.85 -5.47
CA PHE A 74 7.26 9.42 -4.15
C PHE A 74 6.48 8.10 -4.21
N LEU A 75 5.61 7.92 -5.22
CA LEU A 75 4.79 6.72 -5.36
C LEU A 75 5.56 5.51 -5.91
N THR A 76 6.67 5.71 -6.62
CA THR A 76 7.59 4.63 -7.04
C THR A 76 8.63 4.23 -5.99
N VAL A 77 8.71 4.94 -4.86
CA VAL A 77 9.71 4.64 -3.78
C VAL A 77 9.35 3.38 -2.99
N VAL A 78 8.17 2.79 -3.22
CA VAL A 78 7.86 1.44 -2.75
C VAL A 78 8.78 0.46 -3.49
N PRO A 79 9.61 -0.32 -2.77
CA PRO A 79 10.66 -1.12 -3.36
C PRO A 79 10.09 -2.19 -4.30
N VAL A 80 10.64 -2.21 -5.50
CA VAL A 80 10.56 -3.36 -6.42
C VAL A 80 11.43 -4.47 -5.83
N VAL A 81 10.79 -5.40 -5.12
CA VAL A 81 11.27 -6.78 -4.90
C VAL A 81 10.09 -7.70 -4.63
#